data_AF-A0A2V6GBU9-F1
#
_entry.id   AF-A0A2V6GBU9-F1
#
_cell.length_a   1.000
_cell.length_b   1.000
_cell.length_c   1.000
_cell.angle_alpha   90.00
_cell.angle_beta   90.00
_cell.angle_gamma   90.00
#
_symmetry.space_group_name_H-M   'P 1'
#
loop_
_entity.id
_entity.type
_entity.pdbx_description
1 polymer ?
#
loop_
_entity_poly.entity_id
_entity_poly.type
_entity_poly.pdbx_seq_one_letter_code
_entity_poly.pdbx_strand_id
1 'polypeptide(L)' 'MPDVACSSLLERHADVFRPEFWRGMQKKLRAGEIPEVFPYKAERRLSSSLAS' A
#
# COMPACT_ATOMS: atom_id res chain seq x y z
N MET A 1 -2.57 19.34 14.60
CA MET A 1 -3.94 19.81 14.31
C MET A 1 -4.68 18.69 13.60
N PRO A 2 -5.82 18.21 14.13
CA PRO A 2 -6.57 17.09 13.57
C PRO A 2 -6.90 17.26 12.07
N ASP A 3 -7.24 18.48 11.65
CA ASP A 3 -7.61 18.78 10.26
C ASP A 3 -6.48 18.51 9.26
N VAL A 4 -5.24 18.77 9.65
CA VAL A 4 -4.05 18.51 8.81
C VAL A 4 -3.83 17.00 8.65
N ALA A 5 -3.99 16.23 9.73
CA ALA A 5 -3.84 14.77 9.69
C ALA A 5 -4.91 14.11 8.82
N CYS A 6 -6.17 14.54 8.95
CA CYS A 6 -7.26 14.08 8.09
C CYS A 6 -7.00 14.40 6.61
N SER A 7 -6.55 15.63 6.32
CA SER A 7 -6.25 16.05 4.94
C SER A 7 -5.13 15.19 4.33
N SER A 8 -4.03 14.99 5.05
CA SER A 8 -2.91 14.15 4.57
C SER A 8 -3.29 12.67 4.40
N LEU A 9 -4.19 12.14 5.24
CA LEU A 9 -4.70 10.78 5.09
C LEU A 9 -5.55 10.65 3.83
N LEU A 10 -6.45 11.59 3.58
CA LEU A 10 -7.30 11.59 2.38
C LEU A 10 -6.47 11.76 1.10
N GLU A 11 -5.47 12.64 1.11
CA GLU A 11 -4.59 12.85 -0.04
C GLU A 11 -3.85 11.57 -0.47
N ARG A 12 -3.41 10.75 0.50
CA ARG A 12 -2.53 9.59 0.24
C ARG A 12 -3.25 8.24 0.25
N HIS A 13 -4.39 8.14 0.94
CA HIS A 13 -5.04 6.88 1.28
C HIS A 13 -6.57 6.92 1.09
N ALA A 14 -7.08 7.79 0.20
CA ALA A 14 -8.52 7.86 -0.11
C ALA A 14 -9.12 6.51 -0.55
N ASP A 15 -8.32 5.67 -1.20
CA ASP A 15 -8.71 4.33 -1.65
C ASP A 15 -9.08 3.39 -0.51
N VAL A 16 -8.48 3.53 0.66
CA VAL A 16 -8.79 2.74 1.87
C VAL A 16 -10.26 2.91 2.29
N PHE A 17 -10.88 4.05 1.97
CA PHE A 17 -12.29 4.32 2.26
C PHE A 17 -13.25 3.75 1.20
N ARG A 18 -12.73 3.18 0.10
CA ARG A 18 -13.54 2.58 -0.96
C ARG A 18 -13.72 1.08 -0.72
N PRO A 19 -14.95 0.53 -0.80
CA PRO A 19 -15.18 -0.89 -0.58
C PRO A 19 -14.43 -1.78 -1.60
N GLU A 20 -14.16 -1.26 -2.80
CA GLU A 20 -13.42 -1.98 -3.85
C GLU A 20 -11.99 -2.34 -3.42
N PHE A 21 -11.32 -1.46 -2.66
CA PHE A 21 -9.97 -1.72 -2.13
C PHE A 21 -9.95 -3.00 -1.29
N TRP A 22 -10.88 -3.09 -0.34
CA TRP A 22 -10.98 -4.24 0.57
C TRP A 22 -11.42 -5.52 -0.13
N ARG A 23 -12.36 -5.44 -1.08
CA ARG A 23 -12.74 -6.60 -1.91
C ARG A 23 -11.54 -7.12 -2.72
N GLY A 24 -10.73 -6.22 -3.27
CA GLY A 24 -9.49 -6.57 -3.96
C GLY A 24 -8.50 -7.29 -3.05
N MET A 25 -8.22 -6.74 -1.87
CA MET A 25 -7.33 -7.36 -0.87
C MET A 25 -7.83 -8.74 -0.44
N GLN A 26 -9.13 -8.90 -0.16
CA GLN A 26 -9.72 -10.19 0.18
C GLN A 26 -9.57 -11.21 -0.94
N LYS A 27 -9.78 -10.82 -2.20
CA LYS A 27 -9.60 -11.71 -3.35
C LYS A 27 -8.17 -12.24 -3.44
N LYS A 28 -7.17 -11.37 -3.28
CA LYS A 28 -5.74 -11.72 -3.29
C LYS A 28 -5.39 -12.72 -2.20
N LEU A 29 -5.78 -12.41 -0.95
CA LEU A 29 -5.54 -13.29 0.19
C LEU A 29 -6.20 -14.67 0.02
N ARG A 30 -7.43 -14.72 -0.50
CA ARG A 30 -8.13 -15.99 -0.79
C ARG A 30 -7.51 -16.78 -1.94
N ALA A 31 -6.82 -16.12 -2.86
CA ALA A 31 -6.06 -16.77 -3.92
C ALA A 31 -4.71 -17.32 -3.43
N GLY A 32 -4.36 -17.15 -2.15
CA GLY A 32 -3.07 -17.56 -1.59
C GLY A 32 -1.93 -16.57 -1.83
N GLU A 33 -2.23 -15.35 -2.31
CA GLU A 33 -1.22 -14.29 -2.40
C GLU A 33 -0.81 -13.86 -0.99
N ILE A 34 0.50 -13.91 -0.69
CA ILE A 34 1.07 -13.42 0.56
C ILE A 34 1.77 -12.09 0.23
N PRO A 35 1.21 -10.94 0.64
CA PRO A 35 1.82 -9.65 0.35
C PRO A 35 3.20 -9.53 1.00
N GLU A 36 4.17 -9.05 0.23
CA GLU A 36 5.51 -8.80 0.72
C GLU A 36 5.52 -7.58 1.65
N VAL A 37 6.11 -7.74 2.84
CA VAL A 37 6.25 -6.67 3.84
C VAL A 37 7.72 -6.30 3.96
N PHE A 38 8.05 -5.06 3.61
CA PHE A 38 9.40 -4.54 3.74
C PHE A 38 9.54 -3.75 5.05
N PRO A 39 10.46 -4.12 5.96
CA PRO A 39 10.67 -3.41 7.22
C PRO A 39 11.47 -2.10 7.07
N TYR A 40 11.42 -1.49 5.89
CA TYR A 40 12.15 -0.27 5.55
C TYR A 40 11.43 0.49 4.42
N LYS A 41 11.77 1.78 4.28
CA LYS A 41 11.17 2.66 3.28
C LYS A 41 11.43 2.19 1.85
N ALA A 42 10.49 2.45 0.95
CA ALA A 42 10.55 2.00 -0.44
C ALA A 42 11.81 2.49 -1.17
N GLU A 43 12.30 3.70 -0.83
CA GLU A 43 13.53 4.28 -1.41
C GLU A 43 14.80 3.46 -1.14
N ARG A 44 14.78 2.56 -0.15
CA ARG A 44 15.92 1.67 0.19
C ARG A 44 15.89 0.33 -0.56
N ARG A 45 14.87 0.09 -1.40
CA ARG A 45 14.80 -1.14 -2.21
C ARG A 45 15.86 -1.07 -3.32
N LEU A 46 16.62 -2.14 -3.46
CA LEU A 46 17.51 -2.30 -4.60
C LEU A 46 16.63 -2.48 -5.84
N SER A 47 16.69 -1.55 -6.79
CA SER A 47 15.98 -1.69 -8.06
C SER A 47 16.68 -2.78 -8.88
N SER A 48 15.90 -3.64 -9.54
CA SER A 48 16.41 -4.78 -10.33
C SER A 48 17.26 -4.37 -11.55
N SER A 49 17.49 -3.08 -11.79
CA SER A 49 18.22 -2.55 -12.94
C SER A 49 19.75 -2.77 -12.88
N LEU A 50 20.29 -3.34 -11.81
CA LEU A 50 21.71 -3.66 -11.69
C LEU A 50 22.08 -5.06 -12.22
N ALA A 51 21.15 -5.78 -12.85
CA ALA A 51 21.39 -7.04 -13.53
C ALA A 51 21.24 -6.87 -15.05
N SER A 52 22.30 -6.35 -15.70
CA SER A 52 22.58 -6.52 -17.13
C SER A 52 24.07 -6.74 -17.31
#